data_AF-A0A9W4WPF2-F1
#
_entry.id   AF-A0A9W4WPF2-F1
#
_cell.length_a   1.000
_cell.length_b   1.000
_cell.length_c   1.000
_cell.angle_alpha   90.00
_cell.angle_beta   90.00
_cell.angle_gamma   90.00
#
_symmetry.space_group_name_H-M   'P 1'
#
loop_
_entity.id
_entity.type
_entity.pdbx_description
1 polymer ?
#
loop_
_entity_poly.entity_id
_entity_poly.type
_entity_poly.pdbx_seq_one_letter_code
_entity_poly.pdbx_strand_id
1 'polypeptide(L)'
;MYLPKYDGNIHPDEWINDIQSGLQRNNLKVDVTYAKQLVDPIINLPDETDENDSFERLRDALKDDISFTIVMDESILIRNGSIVALKHVATGKYLSSIKNLKYQTGSMFQLVFVNDLLNSDALWNITFTSGTELASYSDTYIYLQHKSSSNFLGMYPGYYKSPVTRHNEVCCSSQENWKFNHSKLENYQGYLKSNDIINLSFTNRYNVQQVFLRSHDFQFTIGNDSYQEVVCHNERLGGNDEWCIEIVKQNLNS
;
A
#
# COMPACT_ATOMS: atom_id res chain seq x y z
N MET A 1 -11.58 -19.83 33.18
CA MET A 1 -11.81 -19.26 31.84
C MET A 1 -10.74 -18.21 31.61
N TYR A 2 -9.98 -18.29 30.53
CA TYR A 2 -9.03 -17.25 30.16
C TYR A 2 -9.72 -16.34 29.13
N LEU A 3 -9.93 -15.08 29.47
CA LEU A 3 -10.41 -14.06 28.54
C LEU A 3 -9.24 -13.14 28.19
N PRO A 4 -9.16 -12.68 26.92
CA PRO A 4 -8.12 -11.75 26.52
C PRO A 4 -8.32 -10.40 27.21
N LYS A 5 -7.22 -9.80 27.68
CA LYS A 5 -7.21 -8.41 28.11
C LYS A 5 -7.14 -7.48 26.89
N TYR A 6 -7.73 -6.30 26.99
CA TYR A 6 -7.57 -5.25 25.98
C TYR A 6 -6.39 -4.36 26.34
N ASP A 7 -5.39 -4.30 25.46
CA ASP A 7 -4.16 -3.52 25.63
C ASP A 7 -3.91 -2.54 24.46
N GLY A 8 -4.90 -2.34 23.58
CA GLY A 8 -4.81 -1.49 22.39
C GLY A 8 -4.24 -2.19 21.14
N ASN A 9 -3.72 -3.42 21.24
CA ASN A 9 -3.06 -4.11 20.12
C ASN A 9 -4.02 -4.90 19.20
N ILE A 10 -5.29 -4.98 19.57
CA ILE A 10 -6.35 -5.68 18.83
C ILE A 10 -7.48 -4.70 18.51
N HIS A 11 -8.17 -4.90 17.39
CA HIS A 11 -9.30 -4.07 17.05
C HIS A 11 -10.45 -4.22 18.08
N PRO A 12 -11.04 -3.13 18.60
CA PRO A 12 -12.11 -3.20 19.62
C PRO A 12 -13.26 -4.14 19.26
N ASP A 13 -13.72 -4.14 18.00
CA ASP A 13 -14.79 -5.05 17.54
C ASP A 13 -14.36 -6.53 17.61
N GLU A 14 -13.10 -6.85 17.28
CA GLU A 14 -12.59 -8.24 17.35
C GLU A 14 -12.47 -8.69 18.80
N TRP A 15 -11.91 -7.84 19.68
CA TRP A 15 -11.78 -8.15 21.10
C TRP A 15 -13.14 -8.32 21.80
N ILE A 16 -14.12 -7.47 21.50
CA ILE A 16 -15.49 -7.60 22.02
C ILE A 16 -16.10 -8.93 21.57
N ASN A 17 -15.94 -9.30 20.29
CA ASN A 17 -16.44 -10.57 19.77
C ASN A 17 -15.78 -11.78 20.45
N ASP A 18 -14.49 -11.72 20.76
CA ASP A 18 -13.77 -12.77 21.48
C ASP A 18 -14.28 -12.94 22.91
N ILE A 19 -14.52 -11.83 23.62
CA ILE A 19 -15.11 -11.85 24.97
C ILE A 19 -16.52 -12.44 24.93
N GLN A 20 -17.37 -11.96 24.03
CA GLN A 20 -18.74 -12.43 23.88
C GLN A 20 -18.78 -13.93 23.58
N SER A 21 -17.96 -14.39 22.64
CA SER A 21 -17.84 -15.80 22.27
C SER A 21 -17.32 -16.66 23.43
N GLY A 22 -16.35 -16.16 24.19
CA GLY A 22 -15.79 -16.83 25.36
C GLY A 22 -16.81 -17.02 26.48
N LEU A 23 -17.56 -15.97 26.81
CA LEU A 23 -18.60 -15.99 27.85
C LEU A 23 -19.79 -16.88 27.47
N GLN A 24 -20.24 -16.80 26.21
CA GLN A 24 -21.33 -17.64 25.70
C GLN A 24 -21.00 -19.13 25.79
N ARG A 25 -19.77 -19.55 25.43
CA ARG A 25 -19.33 -20.95 25.55
C ARG A 25 -19.38 -21.48 27.00
N ASN A 26 -19.37 -20.59 27.98
CA ASN A 26 -19.41 -20.92 29.40
C ASN A 26 -20.77 -20.65 30.04
N ASN A 27 -21.83 -20.40 29.24
CA ASN A 27 -23.17 -20.06 29.71
C ASN A 27 -23.21 -18.85 30.66
N LEU A 28 -22.26 -17.92 30.53
CA LEU A 28 -22.22 -16.69 31.31
C LEU A 28 -22.91 -15.55 30.55
N LYS A 29 -23.65 -14.72 31.28
CA LYS A 29 -24.27 -13.51 30.70
C LYS A 29 -23.17 -12.51 30.36
N VAL A 30 -23.24 -11.97 29.15
CA VAL A 30 -22.34 -10.91 28.70
C VAL A 30 -22.75 -9.62 29.41
N ASP A 31 -21.82 -9.05 30.18
CA ASP A 31 -21.98 -7.78 30.89
C ASP A 31 -20.84 -6.84 30.53
N VAL A 32 -21.18 -5.60 30.15
CA VAL A 32 -20.21 -4.57 29.78
C VAL A 32 -19.32 -4.21 30.97
N THR A 33 -19.85 -4.21 32.20
CA THR A 33 -19.08 -3.93 33.42
C THR A 33 -17.97 -4.94 33.61
N TYR A 34 -18.21 -6.21 33.27
CA TYR A 34 -17.19 -7.24 33.33
C TYR A 34 -16.15 -7.08 32.22
N ALA A 35 -16.56 -6.68 31.01
CA ALA A 35 -15.62 -6.38 29.93
C ALA A 35 -14.68 -5.22 30.29
N LYS A 36 -15.17 -4.16 30.95
CA LYS A 36 -14.35 -3.03 31.42
C LYS A 36 -13.22 -3.47 32.36
N GLN A 37 -13.45 -4.48 33.21
CA GLN A 37 -12.42 -5.02 34.11
C GLN A 37 -11.28 -5.75 33.37
N LEU A 38 -11.47 -6.08 32.09
CA LEU A 38 -10.47 -6.73 31.23
C LEU A 38 -9.68 -5.72 30.39
N VAL A 39 -10.03 -4.44 30.44
CA VAL A 39 -9.28 -3.37 29.78
C VAL A 39 -8.06 -2.99 30.63
N ASP A 40 -6.92 -2.73 29.98
CA ASP A 40 -5.72 -2.25 30.66
C ASP A 40 -6.03 -0.94 31.41
N PRO A 41 -5.68 -0.82 32.71
CA PRO A 41 -5.94 0.39 33.50
C PRO A 41 -5.33 1.69 32.95
N ILE A 42 -4.37 1.61 32.03
CA ILE A 42 -3.81 2.78 31.34
C ILE A 42 -4.84 3.44 30.40
N ILE A 43 -5.80 2.67 29.88
CA ILE A 43 -6.82 3.14 28.94
C ILE A 43 -7.95 3.81 29.73
N ASN A 44 -8.17 5.09 29.44
CA ASN A 44 -9.17 5.87 30.16
C ASN A 44 -10.56 5.57 29.61
N LEU A 45 -11.35 4.83 30.38
CA LEU A 45 -12.75 4.57 30.05
C LEU A 45 -13.67 5.68 30.63
N PRO A 46 -14.80 5.99 29.96
CA PRO A 46 -15.81 6.88 30.52
C PRO A 46 -16.44 6.31 31.81
N ASP A 47 -16.76 7.20 32.76
CA ASP A 47 -17.22 6.86 34.12
C ASP A 47 -18.41 5.89 34.16
N GLU A 48 -18.38 4.99 35.15
CA GLU A 48 -19.31 3.86 35.35
C GLU A 48 -20.75 4.24 35.75
N THR A 49 -21.06 5.51 35.96
CA THR A 49 -22.36 5.96 36.54
C THR A 49 -23.44 6.25 35.51
N ASP A 50 -23.18 6.02 34.23
CA ASP A 50 -24.14 6.25 33.17
C ASP A 50 -25.04 5.01 32.98
N GLU A 51 -26.34 5.14 33.28
CA GLU A 51 -27.35 4.08 33.11
C GLU A 51 -27.44 3.52 31.67
N ASN A 52 -26.77 4.15 30.71
CA ASN A 52 -26.71 3.78 29.29
C ASN A 52 -25.36 3.16 28.88
N ASP A 53 -24.65 2.49 29.79
CA ASP A 53 -23.42 1.75 29.51
C ASP A 53 -23.68 0.57 28.55
N SER A 54 -22.92 0.51 27.46
CA SER A 54 -23.16 -0.45 26.37
C SER A 54 -21.87 -0.84 25.68
N PHE A 55 -21.87 -1.99 25.00
CA PHE A 55 -20.74 -2.42 24.17
C PHE A 55 -20.42 -1.43 23.06
N GLU A 56 -21.41 -0.69 22.57
CA GLU A 56 -21.22 0.37 21.58
C GLU A 56 -20.37 1.50 22.16
N ARG A 57 -20.72 2.02 23.35
CA ARG A 57 -19.93 3.08 24.01
C ARG A 57 -18.55 2.61 24.43
N LEU A 58 -18.44 1.37 24.93
CA LEU A 58 -17.14 0.78 25.26
C LEU A 58 -16.28 0.72 24.00
N ARG A 59 -16.81 0.19 22.89
CA ARG A 59 -16.10 0.13 21.61
C ARG A 59 -15.64 1.51 21.16
N ASP A 60 -16.52 2.50 21.20
CA ASP A 60 -16.20 3.85 20.73
C ASP A 60 -15.12 4.48 21.62
N ALA A 61 -15.20 4.32 22.94
CA ALA A 61 -14.16 4.76 23.87
C ALA A 61 -12.80 4.07 23.62
N LEU A 62 -12.80 2.76 23.32
CA LEU A 62 -11.57 2.03 22.98
C LEU A 62 -10.99 2.47 21.63
N LYS A 63 -11.83 2.87 20.67
CA LYS A 63 -11.39 3.42 19.37
C LYS A 63 -10.82 4.84 19.50
N ASP A 64 -11.38 5.65 20.40
CA ASP A 64 -10.94 7.02 20.65
C ASP A 64 -9.67 7.09 21.53
N ASP A 65 -9.31 5.99 22.20
CA ASP A 65 -8.09 5.95 23.00
C ASP A 65 -6.82 6.07 22.14
N ILE A 66 -5.84 6.80 22.69
CA ILE A 66 -4.59 7.10 21.99
C ILE A 66 -3.76 5.85 21.70
N SER A 67 -3.83 4.81 22.54
CA SER A 67 -3.10 3.56 22.35
C SER A 67 -3.54 2.85 21.08
N PHE A 68 -4.86 2.68 20.89
CA PHE A 68 -5.42 2.09 19.67
C PHE A 68 -5.12 2.95 18.45
N THR A 69 -5.26 4.28 18.57
CA THR A 69 -4.95 5.21 17.47
C THR A 69 -3.50 5.06 17.00
N ILE A 70 -2.53 5.05 17.93
CA ILE A 70 -1.11 4.88 17.62
C ILE A 70 -0.85 3.54 16.93
N VAL A 71 -1.37 2.43 17.48
CA VAL A 71 -1.18 1.09 16.90
C VAL A 71 -1.74 1.01 15.49
N MET A 72 -2.94 1.56 15.28
CA MET A 72 -3.57 1.58 13.96
C MET A 72 -2.78 2.44 12.97
N ASP A 73 -2.34 3.63 13.40
CA ASP A 73 -1.52 4.51 12.58
C ASP A 73 -0.18 3.86 12.21
N GLU A 74 0.42 3.08 13.11
CA GLU A 74 1.66 2.33 12.83
C GLU A 74 1.44 1.15 11.89
N SER A 75 0.28 0.48 11.97
CA SER A 75 -0.04 -0.71 11.16
C SER A 75 -0.15 -0.40 9.67
N ILE A 76 -0.55 0.83 9.33
CA ILE A 76 -0.71 1.31 7.95
C ILE A 76 0.58 1.90 7.37
N LEU A 77 1.61 2.14 8.18
CA LEU A 77 2.90 2.64 7.67
C LEU A 77 3.57 1.59 6.80
N ILE A 78 4.00 1.97 5.60
CA ILE A 78 4.74 1.07 4.71
C ILE A 78 6.20 1.04 5.15
N ARG A 79 6.65 -0.14 5.62
CA ARG A 79 8.04 -0.35 6.08
C ARG A 79 8.95 -0.83 4.96
N ASN A 80 10.24 -0.53 5.07
CA ASN A 80 11.27 -0.98 4.14
C ASN A 80 11.30 -2.50 4.06
N GLY A 81 11.24 -3.04 2.84
CA GLY A 81 11.17 -4.47 2.55
C GLY A 81 9.75 -5.05 2.51
N SER A 82 8.72 -4.23 2.75
CA SER A 82 7.32 -4.71 2.70
C SER A 82 6.91 -5.15 1.29
N ILE A 83 5.85 -5.95 1.22
CA ILE A 83 5.20 -6.29 -0.05
C ILE A 83 4.01 -5.36 -0.23
N VAL A 84 4.00 -4.67 -1.36
CA VAL A 84 2.96 -3.73 -1.74
C VAL A 84 2.35 -4.10 -3.09
N ALA A 85 1.16 -3.57 -3.33
CA ALA A 85 0.53 -3.50 -4.64
C ALA A 85 0.31 -2.03 -5.03
N LEU A 86 0.35 -1.73 -6.32
CA LEU A 86 0.11 -0.39 -6.85
C LEU A 86 -1.13 -0.43 -7.72
N LYS A 87 -2.23 0.14 -7.23
CA LYS A 87 -3.51 0.18 -7.92
C LYS A 87 -3.66 1.50 -8.65
N HIS A 88 -3.80 1.44 -9.97
CA HIS A 88 -4.11 2.60 -10.78
C HIS A 88 -5.50 3.14 -10.40
N VAL A 89 -5.56 4.40 -9.95
CA VAL A 89 -6.80 4.97 -9.39
C VAL A 89 -7.92 5.02 -10.42
N ALA A 90 -7.62 5.46 -11.66
CA ALA A 90 -8.65 5.67 -12.67
C ALA A 90 -9.28 4.36 -13.17
N THR A 91 -8.55 3.23 -13.19
CA THR A 91 -9.06 1.96 -13.71
C THR A 91 -9.29 0.90 -12.63
N GLY A 92 -8.81 1.11 -11.40
CA GLY A 92 -8.87 0.11 -10.33
C GLY A 92 -7.99 -1.13 -10.55
N LYS A 93 -7.10 -1.10 -11.55
CA LYS A 93 -6.23 -2.22 -11.94
C LYS A 93 -4.86 -2.11 -11.30
N TYR A 94 -4.17 -3.23 -11.11
CA TYR A 94 -2.88 -3.32 -10.44
C TYR A 94 -1.71 -3.34 -11.40
N LEU A 95 -0.69 -2.53 -11.13
CA LEU A 95 0.61 -2.57 -11.81
C LEU A 95 1.19 -3.98 -11.70
N SER A 96 1.41 -4.61 -12.85
CA SER A 96 1.69 -6.04 -12.94
C SER A 96 2.80 -6.34 -13.94
N SER A 97 3.43 -7.49 -13.78
CA SER A 97 4.44 -8.00 -14.69
C SER A 97 4.49 -9.53 -14.63
N ILE A 98 4.75 -10.20 -15.76
CA ILE A 98 4.84 -11.67 -15.80
C ILE A 98 6.29 -12.07 -16.00
N LYS A 99 6.79 -13.00 -15.17
CA LYS A 99 8.16 -13.51 -15.28
C LYS A 99 8.40 -14.09 -16.68
N ASN A 100 9.49 -13.68 -17.31
CA ASN A 100 9.91 -14.09 -18.66
C ASN A 100 9.02 -13.65 -19.83
N LEU A 101 7.88 -12.99 -19.58
CA LEU A 101 7.10 -12.37 -20.64
C LEU A 101 7.73 -11.02 -20.99
N LYS A 102 8.12 -10.84 -22.25
CA LYS A 102 8.91 -9.68 -22.72
C LYS A 102 8.17 -8.92 -23.80
N TYR A 103 8.48 -7.63 -23.93
CA TYR A 103 8.08 -6.87 -25.11
C TYR A 103 8.65 -7.52 -26.39
N GLN A 104 7.86 -7.51 -27.47
CA GLN A 104 8.30 -7.99 -28.79
C GLN A 104 9.02 -6.91 -29.61
N THR A 105 8.87 -5.65 -29.20
CA THR A 105 9.49 -4.45 -29.76
C THR A 105 10.17 -3.67 -28.64
N GLY A 106 10.86 -2.56 -28.97
CA GLY A 106 11.44 -1.70 -27.94
C GLY A 106 12.60 -2.39 -27.21
N SER A 107 12.57 -2.41 -25.87
CA SER A 107 13.69 -2.91 -25.06
C SER A 107 13.87 -4.43 -25.10
N MET A 108 12.82 -5.18 -25.46
CA MET A 108 12.73 -6.63 -25.26
C MET A 108 12.96 -7.06 -23.79
N PHE A 109 12.79 -6.16 -22.83
CA PHE A 109 12.78 -6.48 -21.41
C PHE A 109 11.42 -6.98 -20.96
N GLN A 110 11.36 -7.41 -19.69
CA GLN A 110 10.15 -7.98 -19.12
C GLN A 110 9.03 -6.93 -19.11
N LEU A 111 7.87 -7.34 -19.62
CA LEU A 111 6.70 -6.51 -19.85
C LEU A 111 6.12 -5.97 -18.53
N VAL A 112 5.70 -4.70 -18.51
CA VAL A 112 4.91 -4.11 -17.43
C VAL A 112 3.56 -3.64 -18.00
N PHE A 113 2.48 -3.93 -17.28
CA PHE A 113 1.10 -3.63 -17.68
C PHE A 113 0.24 -3.43 -16.43
N VAL A 114 -1.06 -3.19 -16.58
CA VAL A 114 -2.01 -3.27 -15.45
C VAL A 114 -2.99 -4.43 -15.61
N ASN A 115 -3.31 -5.11 -14.51
CA ASN A 115 -4.19 -6.29 -14.46
C ASN A 115 -5.32 -6.10 -13.44
N ASP A 116 -6.49 -6.69 -13.68
CA ASP A 116 -7.63 -6.63 -12.76
C ASP A 116 -7.42 -7.43 -11.47
N LEU A 117 -6.53 -8.44 -11.51
CA LEU A 117 -6.33 -9.38 -10.41
C LEU A 117 -5.15 -8.98 -9.53
N LEU A 118 -5.39 -8.85 -8.23
CA LEU A 118 -4.34 -8.82 -7.21
C LEU A 118 -3.81 -10.25 -6.99
N ASN A 119 -2.80 -10.64 -7.76
CA ASN A 119 -2.13 -11.94 -7.68
C ASN A 119 -0.60 -11.75 -7.58
N SER A 120 0.18 -12.83 -7.68
CA SER A 120 1.64 -12.79 -7.57
C SER A 120 2.34 -11.86 -8.59
N ASP A 121 1.73 -11.60 -9.73
CA ASP A 121 2.29 -10.76 -10.80
C ASP A 121 2.09 -9.26 -10.51
N ALA A 122 1.20 -8.93 -9.58
CA ALA A 122 0.89 -7.58 -9.12
C ALA A 122 1.66 -7.16 -7.86
N LEU A 123 2.52 -8.05 -7.31
CA LEU A 123 3.21 -7.83 -6.04
C LEU A 123 4.63 -7.32 -6.24
N TRP A 124 4.98 -6.30 -5.45
CA TRP A 124 6.28 -5.63 -5.49
C TRP A 124 6.87 -5.58 -4.08
N ASN A 125 8.13 -5.99 -3.93
CA ASN A 125 8.88 -5.67 -2.73
C ASN A 125 9.31 -4.21 -2.84
N ILE A 126 8.92 -3.38 -1.88
CA ILE A 126 9.35 -1.99 -1.81
C ILE A 126 10.56 -1.87 -0.89
N THR A 127 11.64 -1.26 -1.37
CA THR A 127 12.81 -0.95 -0.52
C THR A 127 13.19 0.52 -0.63
N PHE A 128 13.72 1.08 0.45
CA PHE A 128 14.04 2.51 0.55
C PHE A 128 15.54 2.73 0.37
N THR A 129 15.92 3.62 -0.53
CA THR A 129 17.33 3.88 -0.87
C THR A 129 18.16 4.36 0.30
N SER A 130 17.54 5.09 1.23
CA SER A 130 18.14 5.59 2.47
C SER A 130 18.49 4.48 3.46
N GLY A 131 17.91 3.28 3.30
CA GLY A 131 18.00 2.20 4.30
C GLY A 131 17.17 2.45 5.56
N THR A 132 16.42 3.56 5.63
CA THR A 132 15.51 3.84 6.76
C THR A 132 14.39 2.81 6.83
N GLU A 133 13.80 2.63 8.01
CA GLU A 133 12.65 1.73 8.16
C GLU A 133 11.37 2.31 7.54
N LEU A 134 11.17 3.62 7.67
CA LEU A 134 10.02 4.34 7.12
C LEU A 134 10.47 5.28 5.99
N ALA A 135 9.60 5.46 5.00
CA ALA A 135 9.83 6.37 3.88
C ALA A 135 9.14 7.71 4.13
N SER A 136 9.91 8.79 4.21
CA SER A 136 9.36 10.15 4.23
C SER A 136 9.14 10.67 2.81
N TYR A 137 8.09 11.47 2.62
CA TYR A 137 7.81 12.13 1.33
C TYR A 137 8.86 13.18 0.92
N SER A 138 9.71 13.64 1.85
CA SER A 138 10.65 14.72 1.61
C SER A 138 11.91 14.29 0.86
N ASP A 139 12.42 13.09 1.12
CA ASP A 139 13.77 12.69 0.65
C ASP A 139 13.98 11.18 0.49
N THR A 140 12.90 10.42 0.27
CA THR A 140 13.02 8.96 0.07
C THR A 140 12.82 8.60 -1.40
N TYR A 141 13.79 7.87 -1.94
CA TYR A 141 13.61 7.13 -3.19
C TYR A 141 13.32 5.66 -2.85
N ILE A 142 12.57 5.03 -3.74
CA ILE A 142 12.15 3.65 -3.59
C ILE A 142 12.62 2.81 -4.77
N TYR A 143 12.87 1.54 -4.49
CA TYR A 143 12.95 0.49 -5.48
C TYR A 143 11.70 -0.37 -5.40
N LEU A 144 11.17 -0.76 -6.55
CA LEU A 144 10.05 -1.67 -6.66
C LEU A 144 10.55 -2.93 -7.37
N GLN A 145 10.79 -3.98 -6.60
CA GLN A 145 11.24 -5.27 -7.14
C GLN A 145 10.03 -6.17 -7.36
N HIS A 146 9.81 -6.60 -8.60
CA HIS A 146 8.74 -7.52 -8.93
C HIS A 146 8.94 -8.86 -8.21
N LYS A 147 7.94 -9.28 -7.43
CA LYS A 147 8.06 -10.41 -6.52
C LYS A 147 8.40 -11.73 -7.22
N SER A 148 7.79 -11.99 -8.38
CA SER A 148 7.91 -13.30 -9.05
C SER A 148 9.18 -13.45 -9.89
N SER A 149 9.72 -12.34 -10.42
CA SER A 149 10.92 -12.37 -11.29
C SER A 149 12.18 -11.79 -10.66
N SER A 150 12.08 -11.11 -9.52
CA SER A 150 13.18 -10.39 -8.87
C SER A 150 13.78 -9.23 -9.69
N ASN A 151 13.21 -8.92 -10.85
CA ASN A 151 13.57 -7.75 -11.66
C ASN A 151 12.94 -6.48 -11.08
N PHE A 152 13.53 -5.33 -11.36
CA PHE A 152 13.06 -4.05 -10.82
C PHE A 152 12.26 -3.27 -11.83
N LEU A 153 11.22 -2.57 -11.38
CA LEU A 153 10.50 -1.59 -12.19
C LEU A 153 11.48 -0.50 -12.61
N GLY A 154 11.56 -0.22 -13.90
CA GLY A 154 12.48 0.78 -14.43
C GLY A 154 12.13 1.20 -15.84
N MET A 155 12.95 2.11 -16.36
CA MET A 155 12.90 2.53 -17.76
C MET A 155 14.21 3.16 -18.21
N TYR A 156 14.36 3.31 -19.53
CA TYR A 156 15.49 3.99 -20.16
C TYR A 156 14.97 5.21 -20.92
N PRO A 157 14.91 6.41 -20.28
CA PRO A 157 14.27 7.57 -20.88
C PRO A 157 14.92 7.97 -22.21
N GLY A 158 14.09 8.14 -23.23
CA GLY A 158 14.55 8.51 -24.58
C GLY A 158 15.07 7.37 -25.44
N TYR A 159 15.28 6.16 -24.89
CA TYR A 159 15.80 5.01 -25.65
C TYR A 159 14.70 4.17 -26.28
N TYR A 160 13.71 3.76 -25.48
CA TYR A 160 12.67 2.83 -25.91
C TYR A 160 11.29 3.49 -25.83
N LYS A 161 10.49 3.22 -26.85
CA LYS A 161 9.15 3.76 -27.00
C LYS A 161 8.12 2.69 -26.77
N SER A 162 7.09 3.03 -26.00
CA SER A 162 5.99 2.12 -25.70
C SER A 162 5.24 1.71 -26.99
N PRO A 163 4.61 0.53 -27.02
CA PRO A 163 4.07 -0.05 -28.25
C PRO A 163 2.99 0.79 -28.95
N VAL A 164 2.15 1.50 -28.19
CA VAL A 164 0.97 2.20 -28.72
C VAL A 164 1.20 3.70 -28.77
N THR A 165 1.38 4.32 -27.61
CA THR A 165 1.41 5.79 -27.50
C THR A 165 2.78 6.40 -27.79
N ARG A 166 3.83 5.57 -27.93
CA ARG A 166 5.21 5.99 -28.18
C ARG A 166 5.80 6.90 -27.08
N HIS A 167 5.25 6.82 -25.86
CA HIS A 167 5.85 7.38 -24.65
C HIS A 167 7.07 6.55 -24.21
N ASN A 168 7.70 6.88 -23.09
CA ASN A 168 8.82 6.07 -22.61
C ASN A 168 8.30 4.70 -22.13
N GLU A 169 8.90 3.64 -22.65
CA GLU A 169 8.56 2.27 -22.28
C GLU A 169 8.96 1.97 -20.83
N VAL A 170 8.03 1.46 -20.04
CA VAL A 170 8.25 0.97 -18.67
C VAL A 170 8.46 -0.54 -18.73
N CYS A 171 9.48 -1.05 -18.04
CA CYS A 171 9.84 -2.46 -18.07
C CYS A 171 10.38 -2.95 -16.72
N CYS A 172 10.47 -4.27 -16.56
CA CYS A 172 11.20 -4.89 -15.47
C CYS A 172 12.63 -5.23 -15.95
N SER A 173 13.63 -4.56 -15.38
CA SER A 173 15.05 -4.70 -15.77
C SER A 173 15.99 -4.48 -14.56
N SER A 174 16.94 -3.53 -14.67
CA SER A 174 17.85 -3.15 -13.60
C SER A 174 17.17 -2.26 -12.55
N GLN A 175 17.80 -2.19 -11.38
CA GLN A 175 17.38 -1.37 -10.26
C GLN A 175 17.45 0.12 -10.61
N GLU A 176 16.32 0.83 -10.47
CA GLU A 176 16.18 2.25 -10.78
C GLU A 176 15.54 3.02 -9.62
N ASN A 177 16.01 4.26 -9.39
CA ASN A 177 15.51 5.11 -8.31
C ASN A 177 14.17 5.76 -8.71
N TRP A 178 13.09 5.38 -8.04
CA TRP A 178 11.80 6.05 -8.16
C TRP A 178 11.59 7.03 -7.02
N LYS A 179 11.12 8.24 -7.33
CA LYS A 179 10.61 9.19 -6.34
C LYS A 179 9.09 9.12 -6.32
N PHE A 180 8.51 9.03 -5.12
CA PHE A 180 7.06 9.13 -4.92
C PHE A 180 6.72 10.52 -4.35
N ASN A 181 5.55 11.05 -4.73
CA ASN A 181 4.99 12.28 -4.17
C ASN A 181 3.51 12.08 -3.88
N HIS A 182 2.96 12.80 -2.91
CA HIS A 182 1.54 12.74 -2.61
C HIS A 182 0.75 13.46 -3.72
N SER A 183 -0.17 12.77 -4.39
CA SER A 183 -0.85 13.27 -5.59
C SER A 183 -1.67 14.55 -5.37
N LYS A 184 -2.26 14.69 -4.18
CA LYS A 184 -3.20 15.79 -3.86
C LYS A 184 -2.62 16.89 -2.97
N LEU A 185 -1.45 16.66 -2.36
CA LEU A 185 -0.91 17.52 -1.31
C LEU A 185 0.52 17.89 -1.67
N GLU A 186 0.69 19.10 -2.19
CA GLU A 186 2.03 19.63 -2.47
C GLU A 186 2.83 19.77 -1.17
N ASN A 187 4.09 19.35 -1.20
CA ASN A 187 5.01 19.42 -0.06
C ASN A 187 4.51 18.70 1.21
N TYR A 188 3.70 17.65 1.05
CA TYR A 188 3.25 16.83 2.18
C TYR A 188 4.45 16.33 3.00
N GLN A 189 4.40 16.59 4.31
CA GLN A 189 5.39 16.16 5.27
C GLN A 189 4.78 15.03 6.12
N GLY A 190 5.27 13.82 5.91
CA GLY A 190 4.78 12.63 6.57
C GLY A 190 5.48 11.38 6.04
N TYR A 191 5.04 10.24 6.55
CA TYR A 191 5.50 8.93 6.10
C TYR A 191 4.51 8.32 5.12
N LEU A 192 5.02 7.47 4.24
CA LEU A 192 4.22 6.69 3.29
C LEU A 192 3.33 5.70 4.03
N LYS A 193 2.01 5.82 3.82
CA LYS A 193 0.99 4.94 4.40
C LYS A 193 0.29 4.13 3.31
N SER A 194 -0.26 2.98 3.70
CA SER A 194 -1.15 2.21 2.87
C SER A 194 -2.40 3.03 2.56
N ASN A 195 -2.90 2.90 1.33
CA ASN A 195 -3.97 3.66 0.71
C ASN A 195 -3.63 5.14 0.39
N ASP A 196 -2.38 5.56 0.56
CA ASP A 196 -1.94 6.83 0.01
C ASP A 196 -2.07 6.83 -1.52
N ILE A 197 -2.52 7.96 -2.06
CA ILE A 197 -2.54 8.17 -3.51
C ILE A 197 -1.29 8.93 -3.91
N ILE A 198 -0.40 8.25 -4.62
CA ILE A 198 0.92 8.75 -4.99
C ILE A 198 1.06 8.92 -6.50
N ASN A 199 1.96 9.81 -6.90
CA ASN A 199 2.55 9.79 -8.23
C ASN A 199 3.97 9.21 -8.14
N LEU A 200 4.30 8.29 -9.03
CA LEU A 200 5.65 7.73 -9.16
C LEU A 200 6.38 8.44 -10.28
N SER A 201 7.59 8.89 -10.00
CA SER A 201 8.41 9.65 -10.93
C SER A 201 9.83 9.16 -10.99
N PHE A 202 10.44 9.34 -12.15
CA PHE A 202 11.83 9.04 -12.43
C PHE A 202 12.52 10.28 -12.98
N THR A 203 13.72 10.57 -12.51
CA THR A 203 14.55 11.66 -13.04
C THR A 203 15.80 11.07 -13.67
N ASN A 204 15.96 11.27 -14.98
CA ASN A 204 17.17 10.84 -15.66
C ASN A 204 18.37 11.68 -15.20
N ARG A 205 19.46 11.00 -14.78
CA ARG A 205 20.73 11.64 -14.36
C ARG A 205 21.33 12.57 -15.42
N TYR A 206 21.03 12.36 -16.70
CA TYR A 206 21.60 13.12 -17.82
C TYR A 206 20.73 14.28 -18.30
N ASN A 207 19.39 14.12 -18.27
CA ASN A 207 18.48 15.04 -18.97
C ASN A 207 17.64 15.92 -18.03
N VAL A 208 17.76 15.77 -16.69
CA VAL A 208 17.04 16.54 -15.64
C VAL A 208 15.50 16.48 -15.74
N GLN A 209 14.95 15.95 -16.81
CA GLN A 209 13.53 15.87 -17.04
C GLN A 209 12.93 14.74 -16.21
N GLN A 210 12.03 15.14 -15.32
CA GLN A 210 11.20 14.23 -14.54
C GLN A 210 10.11 13.65 -15.44
N VAL A 211 9.94 12.34 -15.38
CA VAL A 211 8.85 11.62 -16.04
C VAL A 211 8.03 10.87 -15.01
N PHE A 212 6.74 10.66 -15.29
CA PHE A 212 5.78 10.10 -14.35
C PHE A 212 5.12 8.85 -14.89
N LEU A 213 4.90 7.88 -14.02
CA LEU A 213 4.26 6.61 -14.34
C LEU A 213 2.77 6.81 -14.59
N ARG A 214 2.30 6.36 -15.76
CA ARG A 214 0.92 6.50 -16.22
C ARG A 214 0.38 5.17 -16.71
N SER A 215 -0.89 4.93 -16.47
CA SER A 215 -1.69 3.93 -17.18
C SER A 215 -2.88 4.59 -17.85
N HIS A 216 -3.45 3.93 -18.85
CA HIS A 216 -4.57 4.45 -19.64
C HIS A 216 -5.26 3.31 -20.40
N ASP A 217 -6.35 3.61 -21.11
CA ASP A 217 -7.18 2.63 -21.82
C ASP A 217 -6.56 2.04 -23.10
N PHE A 218 -5.44 2.57 -23.60
CA PHE A 218 -4.71 1.96 -24.71
C PHE A 218 -4.16 0.57 -24.36
N GLN A 219 -4.30 -0.35 -25.31
CA GLN A 219 -3.86 -1.74 -25.20
C GLN A 219 -3.01 -2.15 -26.41
N PHE A 220 -2.14 -3.14 -26.21
CA PHE A 220 -1.42 -3.83 -27.26
C PHE A 220 -1.42 -5.33 -27.04
N THR A 221 -1.13 -6.09 -28.08
CA THR A 221 -1.18 -7.55 -28.05
C THR A 221 0.22 -8.16 -28.06
N ILE A 222 0.41 -9.22 -27.29
CA ILE A 222 1.56 -10.13 -27.42
C ILE A 222 1.01 -11.54 -27.60
N GLY A 223 1.21 -12.11 -28.79
CA GLY A 223 0.53 -13.36 -29.15
C GLY A 223 -0.98 -13.16 -29.23
N ASN A 224 -1.74 -13.94 -28.47
CA ASN A 224 -3.21 -13.87 -28.43
C ASN A 224 -3.75 -13.03 -27.25
N ASP A 225 -2.86 -12.55 -26.38
CA ASP A 225 -3.25 -11.83 -25.16
C ASP A 225 -3.15 -10.32 -25.37
N SER A 226 -4.09 -9.58 -24.78
CA SER A 226 -4.12 -8.11 -24.78
C SER A 226 -3.68 -7.56 -23.43
N TYR A 227 -2.81 -6.56 -23.45
CA TYR A 227 -2.23 -5.92 -22.28
C TYR A 227 -2.49 -4.42 -22.31
N GLN A 228 -2.94 -3.88 -21.17
CA GLN A 228 -3.11 -2.43 -21.01
C GLN A 228 -1.75 -1.77 -20.79
N GLU A 229 -1.46 -0.76 -21.61
CA GLU A 229 -0.16 -0.11 -21.66
C GLU A 229 0.12 0.74 -20.41
N VAL A 230 1.36 0.65 -19.92
CA VAL A 230 1.91 1.48 -18.85
C VAL A 230 3.15 2.18 -19.39
N VAL A 231 3.26 3.48 -19.17
CA VAL A 231 4.31 4.33 -19.74
C VAL A 231 4.85 5.31 -18.71
N CYS A 232 5.97 5.99 -19.02
CA CYS A 232 6.19 7.31 -18.44
C CYS A 232 6.21 8.44 -19.47
N HIS A 233 5.68 9.58 -19.05
CA HIS A 233 5.56 10.80 -19.81
C HIS A 233 6.06 12.00 -19.00
N ASN A 234 6.30 13.11 -19.66
CA ASN A 234 6.71 14.41 -19.08
C ASN A 234 5.62 15.48 -19.23
N GLU A 235 4.42 15.07 -19.64
CA GLU A 235 3.25 15.93 -19.80
C GLU A 235 2.62 16.33 -18.46
N ARG A 236 1.64 17.25 -18.51
CA ARG A 236 0.86 17.64 -17.34
C ARG A 236 0.20 16.43 -16.67
N LEU A 237 0.27 16.40 -15.34
CA LEU A 237 -0.36 15.34 -14.54
C LEU A 237 -1.89 15.45 -14.53
N GLY A 238 -2.53 14.29 -14.51
CA GLY A 238 -3.97 14.11 -14.35
C GLY A 238 -4.30 12.80 -13.63
N GLY A 239 -5.58 12.42 -13.59
CA GLY A 239 -6.04 11.25 -12.82
C GLY A 239 -5.48 9.90 -13.28
N ASN A 240 -4.93 9.82 -14.50
CA ASN A 240 -4.27 8.62 -15.04
C ASN A 240 -2.84 8.41 -14.50
N ASP A 241 -2.35 9.35 -13.69
CA ASP A 241 -1.00 9.33 -13.12
C ASP A 241 -1.02 8.95 -11.63
N GLU A 242 -2.22 8.73 -11.08
CA GLU A 242 -2.47 8.45 -9.67
C GLU A 242 -2.47 6.95 -9.39
N TRP A 243 -1.69 6.56 -8.37
CA TRP A 243 -1.55 5.17 -7.92
C TRP A 243 -1.84 5.09 -6.43
N CYS A 244 -2.80 4.25 -6.04
CA CYS A 244 -3.04 3.88 -4.65
C CYS A 244 -2.05 2.77 -4.26
N ILE A 245 -1.19 3.03 -3.27
CA ILE A 245 -0.25 2.03 -2.76
C ILE A 245 -0.89 1.25 -1.62
N GLU A 246 -1.02 -0.06 -1.77
CA GLU A 246 -1.70 -0.93 -0.83
C GLU A 246 -0.68 -1.88 -0.19
N ILE A 247 -0.64 -1.94 1.14
CA ILE A 247 0.19 -2.92 1.83
C ILE A 247 -0.45 -4.31 1.74
N VAL A 248 0.33 -5.29 1.28
CA VAL A 248 -0.11 -6.69 1.19
C VAL A 248 0.52 -7.52 2.30
N LYS A 249 1.77 -7.23 2.65
CA LYS A 249 2.46 -7.87 3.77
C LYS A 249 3.52 -6.92 4.34
N GLN A 250 3.47 -6.68 5.65
CA GLN A 250 4.52 -5.95 6.37
C GLN A 250 5.84 -6.73 6.36
N ASN A 251 6.95 -6.00 6.23
CA ASN A 251 8.24 -6.53 6.66
C ASN A 251 8.33 -6.40 8.18
N LEU A 252 8.11 -7.52 8.87
CA LEU A 252 8.35 -7.61 10.30
C LEU A 252 9.83 -7.94 10.48
N ASN A 253 10.66 -6.92 10.68
CA ASN A 253 12.02 -7.15 11.14
C ASN A 253 11.94 -7.81 12.52
N SER A 254 12.37 -9.07 12.61
CA SER A 254 12.55 -9.83 13.85
C SER A 254 13.82 -9.42 14.58
#